data_AF-A0A0N5A508-F1
#
_entry.id   AF-A0A0N5A508-F1
#
_cell.length_a   1.000
_cell.length_b   1.000
_cell.length_c   1.000
_cell.angle_alpha   90.00
_cell.angle_beta   90.00
_cell.angle_gamma   90.00
#
_symmetry.space_group_name_H-M   'P 1'
#
loop_
_entity.id
_entity.type
_entity.pdbx_description
1 polymer ?
#
loop_
_entity_poly.entity_id
_entity_poly.type
_entity_poly.pdbx_seq_one_letter_code
_entity_poly.pdbx_strand_id
1 'polypeptide(L)'
;MDIETFNKITWKRFEKRDEYLRLMKNVETIMDNYRFNLAKIRVTTGYNTAIENQKNIENLELEPALYCSVNDDTIFSLISKEDIDKNQNKDDTESKSSNKYLYKPFGVFENIYVKNARKSIDQVIPILCDLASLRGELLALDEEYFAARDTLEFC
;
A
#
# COMPACT_ATOMS: atom_id res chain seq x y z
N MET A 1 16.77 -8.11 33.77
CA MET A 1 16.52 -9.02 32.62
C MET A 1 17.81 -9.76 32.29
N ASP A 2 17.75 -11.03 31.88
CA ASP A 2 18.94 -11.79 31.47
C ASP A 2 19.49 -11.32 30.09
N ILE A 3 20.82 -11.35 29.94
CA ILE A 3 21.54 -10.91 28.74
C ILE A 3 21.12 -11.74 27.52
N GLU A 4 20.85 -13.04 27.68
CA GLU A 4 20.42 -13.88 26.56
C GLU A 4 19.06 -13.44 26.00
N THR A 5 18.15 -13.02 26.88
CA THR A 5 16.82 -12.53 26.49
C THR A 5 16.92 -11.18 25.77
N PHE A 6 17.76 -10.28 26.27
CA PHE A 6 18.03 -9.00 25.63
C PHE A 6 18.65 -9.16 24.23
N ASN A 7 19.59 -10.10 24.09
CA ASN A 7 20.22 -10.41 22.80
C ASN A 7 19.21 -10.95 21.79
N LYS A 8 18.25 -11.80 22.21
CA LYS A 8 17.18 -12.30 21.33
C LYS A 8 16.28 -11.18 20.81
N ILE A 9 15.85 -10.26 21.68
CA ILE A 9 15.03 -9.10 21.29
C ILE A 9 15.83 -8.22 20.30
N THR A 10 17.09 -7.96 20.62
CA THR A 10 18.00 -7.18 19.77
C THR A 10 18.14 -7.80 18.38
N TRP A 11 18.34 -9.12 18.31
CA TRP A 11 18.47 -9.85 17.05
C TRP A 11 17.19 -9.78 16.23
N LYS A 12 16.04 -10.08 16.83
CA LYS A 12 14.72 -10.03 16.16
C LYS A 12 14.43 -8.63 15.59
N ARG A 13 14.79 -7.58 16.34
CA ARG A 13 14.68 -6.18 15.88
C ARG A 13 15.57 -5.90 14.66
N PHE A 14 16.80 -6.42 14.63
CA PHE A 14 17.69 -6.27 13.47
C PHE A 14 17.14 -7.00 12.23
N GLU A 15 16.67 -8.23 12.39
CA GLU A 15 16.06 -9.01 11.29
C GLU A 15 14.87 -8.26 10.68
N LYS A 16 13.96 -7.75 11.53
CA LYS A 16 12.80 -6.98 11.08
C LYS A 16 13.19 -5.67 10.40
N ARG A 17 14.23 -4.99 10.86
CA ARG A 17 14.75 -3.78 10.19
C ARG A 17 15.34 -4.09 8.82
N ASP A 18 16.07 -5.19 8.68
CA ASP A 18 16.60 -5.63 7.39
C ASP A 18 15.46 -5.96 6.42
N GLU A 19 14.44 -6.69 6.89
CA GLU A 19 13.23 -6.99 6.11
C GLU A 19 12.53 -5.70 5.63
N TYR A 20 12.34 -4.71 6.52
CA TYR A 20 11.81 -3.39 6.17
C TYR A 20 12.60 -2.72 5.05
N LEU A 21 13.93 -2.66 5.19
CA LEU A 21 14.81 -1.99 4.24
C LEU A 21 14.79 -2.67 2.87
N ARG A 22 14.73 -4.00 2.82
CA ARG A 22 14.60 -4.76 1.57
C ARG A 22 13.29 -4.46 0.87
N LEU A 23 12.17 -4.47 1.60
CA LEU A 23 10.85 -4.13 1.04
C LEU A 23 10.81 -2.68 0.56
N MET A 24 11.38 -1.73 1.31
CA MET A 24 11.49 -0.35 0.88
C MET A 24 12.31 -0.21 -0.41
N LYS A 25 13.37 -0.99 -0.57
CA LYS A 25 14.17 -0.97 -1.81
C LYS A 25 13.38 -1.48 -3.01
N ASN A 26 12.53 -2.47 -2.81
CA ASN A 26 11.61 -2.96 -3.85
C ASN A 26 10.58 -1.88 -4.23
N VAL A 27 10.01 -1.19 -3.24
CA VAL A 27 9.10 -0.05 -3.49
C VAL A 27 9.80 1.04 -4.29
N GLU A 28 11.01 1.44 -3.91
CA GLU A 28 11.80 2.44 -4.63
C GLU A 28 11.98 2.05 -6.09
N THR A 29 12.39 0.81 -6.36
CA THR A 29 12.61 0.28 -7.71
C THR A 29 11.33 0.32 -8.57
N ILE A 30 10.19 -0.08 -8.00
CA ILE A 30 8.91 -0.06 -8.73
C ILE A 30 8.44 1.39 -8.95
N MET A 31 8.64 2.27 -7.97
CA MET A 31 8.25 3.68 -8.06
C MET A 31 9.14 4.47 -9.03
N ASP A 32 10.40 4.08 -9.22
CA ASP A 32 11.25 4.65 -10.27
C ASP A 32 10.76 4.26 -11.66
N ASN A 33 10.32 3.01 -11.85
CA ASN A 33 9.63 2.59 -13.07
C ASN A 33 8.33 3.36 -13.28
N TYR A 34 7.54 3.58 -12.23
CA TYR A 34 6.35 4.42 -12.28
C TYR A 34 6.69 5.84 -12.76
N ARG A 35 7.70 6.49 -12.15
CA ARG A 35 8.15 7.85 -12.50
C ARG A 35 8.63 7.93 -13.94
N PHE A 36 9.39 6.93 -14.40
CA PHE A 36 9.83 6.83 -15.79
C PHE A 36 8.63 6.77 -16.75
N ASN A 37 7.65 5.91 -16.47
CA ASN A 37 6.44 5.79 -17.29
C ASN A 37 5.63 7.10 -17.25
N LEU A 38 5.49 7.73 -16.09
CA LEU A 38 4.81 9.02 -15.92
C LEU A 38 5.46 10.11 -16.78
N ALA A 39 6.79 10.17 -16.81
CA ALA A 39 7.52 11.11 -17.67
C ALA A 39 7.25 10.86 -19.16
N LYS A 40 7.15 9.60 -19.58
CA LYS A 40 6.79 9.23 -20.96
C LYS A 40 5.34 9.56 -21.30
N ILE A 41 4.40 9.44 -20.37
CA ILE A 41 2.99 9.79 -20.59
C ILE A 41 2.84 11.27 -20.99
N ARG A 42 3.63 12.18 -20.40
CA ARG A 42 3.55 13.62 -20.70
C ARG A 42 3.82 13.98 -22.15
N VAL A 43 4.57 13.16 -22.88
CA VAL A 43 4.92 13.38 -24.29
C VAL A 43 4.01 12.61 -25.26
N THR A 44 2.97 11.95 -24.75
CA THR A 44 2.11 11.08 -25.55
C THR A 44 0.79 11.74 -25.93
N THR A 45 0.24 11.30 -27.05
CA THR A 45 -1.06 11.73 -27.55
C THR A 45 -2.15 11.39 -26.52
N GLY A 46 -3.02 12.35 -26.20
CA GLY A 46 -4.08 12.19 -25.21
C GLY A 46 -3.73 12.69 -23.80
N TYR A 47 -2.48 13.09 -23.52
CA TYR A 47 -2.11 13.66 -22.22
C TYR A 47 -2.90 14.93 -21.86
N ASN A 48 -3.01 15.88 -22.79
CA ASN A 48 -3.78 17.11 -22.57
C ASN A 48 -5.26 16.80 -22.33
N THR A 49 -5.84 15.88 -23.10
CA THR A 49 -7.22 15.41 -22.92
C THR A 49 -7.41 14.75 -21.56
N ALA A 50 -6.45 13.94 -21.11
CA ALA A 50 -6.47 13.33 -19.78
C ALA A 50 -6.39 14.38 -18.66
N ILE A 51 -5.58 15.44 -18.81
CA ILE A 51 -5.54 16.57 -17.86
C ILE A 51 -6.89 17.29 -17.81
N GLU A 52 -7.48 17.58 -18.96
CA GLU A 52 -8.80 18.22 -19.03
C GLU A 52 -9.88 17.36 -18.38
N ASN A 53 -9.87 16.06 -18.64
CA ASN A 53 -10.73 15.10 -17.93
C ASN A 53 -10.48 15.09 -16.43
N GLN A 54 -9.23 15.29 -16.00
CA GLN A 54 -8.87 15.33 -14.57
C GLN A 54 -9.36 16.60 -13.88
N LYS A 55 -9.40 17.74 -14.57
CA LYS A 55 -10.01 18.96 -14.03
C LYS A 55 -11.52 18.79 -13.79
N ASN A 56 -12.16 17.91 -14.55
CA ASN A 56 -13.58 17.60 -14.37
C ASN A 56 -13.84 16.59 -13.23
N ILE A 57 -12.81 16.07 -12.54
CA ILE A 57 -12.97 15.15 -11.40
C ILE A 57 -13.77 15.78 -10.27
N GLU A 58 -13.66 17.10 -10.03
CA GLU A 58 -14.38 17.75 -8.93
C GLU A 58 -15.91 17.59 -9.04
N ASN A 59 -16.42 17.37 -10.26
CA ASN A 59 -17.84 17.14 -10.52
C ASN A 59 -18.23 15.64 -10.51
N LEU A 60 -17.28 14.74 -10.27
CA LEU A 60 -17.47 13.30 -10.22
C LEU A 60 -17.30 12.80 -8.79
N GLU A 61 -18.37 12.23 -8.22
CA GLU A 61 -18.26 11.43 -7.00
C GLU A 61 -17.47 10.15 -7.32
N LEU A 62 -16.17 10.16 -7.02
CA LEU A 62 -15.30 9.02 -7.18
C LEU A 62 -15.23 8.20 -5.89
N GLU A 63 -15.46 6.90 -6.02
CA GLU A 63 -15.26 5.97 -4.91
C GLU A 63 -13.84 5.39 -4.93
N PRO A 64 -13.24 5.11 -3.76
CA PRO A 64 -12.01 4.36 -3.68
C PRO A 64 -12.14 3.00 -4.38
N ALA A 65 -11.17 2.66 -5.24
CA ALA A 65 -11.10 1.37 -5.91
C ALA A 65 -10.55 0.27 -5.00
N LEU A 66 -9.71 0.65 -4.03
CA LEU A 66 -9.05 -0.23 -3.08
C LEU A 66 -9.24 0.32 -1.68
N TYR A 67 -9.50 -0.56 -0.73
CA TYR A 67 -9.63 -0.25 0.68
C TYR A 67 -8.52 -0.94 1.45
N CYS A 68 -8.09 -0.32 2.54
CA CYS A 68 -7.17 -0.93 3.47
C CYS A 68 -7.94 -1.22 4.77
N SER A 69 -7.86 -2.46 5.23
CA SER A 69 -8.33 -2.85 6.55
C SER A 69 -7.16 -2.99 7.51
N VAL A 70 -7.43 -2.73 8.78
CA VAL A 70 -6.47 -2.87 9.87
C VAL A 70 -7.10 -3.81 10.88
N ASN A 71 -6.42 -4.90 11.17
CA ASN A 71 -6.82 -5.82 12.25
C ASN A 71 -6.30 -5.33 13.60
N ASP A 72 -6.80 -5.90 14.70
CA ASP A 72 -6.39 -5.55 16.07
C ASP A 72 -4.87 -5.68 16.30
N ASP A 73 -4.23 -6.61 15.59
CA ASP A 73 -2.77 -6.81 15.62
C ASP A 73 -1.99 -5.82 14.73
N THR A 74 -2.61 -4.72 14.28
CA THR A 74 -2.05 -3.70 13.37
C THR A 74 -1.60 -4.24 12.01
N ILE A 75 -2.13 -5.40 11.61
CA ILE A 75 -1.87 -5.98 10.30
C ILE A 75 -2.73 -5.25 9.28
N PHE A 76 -2.08 -4.63 8.30
CA PHE A 76 -2.72 -3.95 7.18
C PHE A 76 -2.96 -4.94 6.06
N SER A 77 -4.19 -5.02 5.56
CA SER A 77 -4.52 -5.85 4.41
C SER A 77 -5.40 -5.11 3.41
N LEU A 78 -5.22 -5.42 2.13
CA LEU A 78 -6.02 -4.85 1.05
C LEU A 78 -7.33 -5.60 0.91
N ILE A 79 -8.42 -4.84 0.85
CA ILE A 79 -9.76 -5.35 0.64
C ILE A 79 -10.34 -4.67 -0.60
N SER A 80 -10.96 -5.46 -1.48
CA SER A 80 -11.71 -4.93 -2.61
C SER A 80 -13.09 -4.46 -2.14
N LYS A 81 -13.70 -3.51 -2.86
CA LYS A 81 -15.05 -3.08 -2.50
C LYS A 81 -16.07 -4.24 -2.51
N GLU A 82 -15.87 -5.21 -3.39
CA GLU A 82 -16.72 -6.40 -3.50
C GLU A 82 -16.67 -7.26 -2.23
N ASP A 83 -15.54 -7.29 -1.54
CA ASP A 83 -15.38 -8.03 -0.29
C ASP A 83 -15.98 -7.27 0.90
N ILE A 84 -16.00 -5.93 0.85
CA ILE A 84 -16.73 -5.08 1.82
C ILE A 84 -18.24 -5.28 1.67
N ASP A 85 -18.74 -5.17 0.43
CA ASP A 85 -20.17 -5.26 0.13
C ASP A 85 -20.71 -6.67 0.51
N LYS A 86 -19.91 -7.74 0.35
CA LYS A 86 -20.25 -9.11 0.81
C LYS A 86 -20.31 -9.27 2.33
N ASN A 87 -19.47 -8.54 3.07
CA ASN A 87 -19.45 -8.61 4.53
C ASN A 87 -20.57 -7.79 5.18
N GLN A 88 -21.11 -6.79 4.47
CA GLN A 88 -22.21 -5.94 4.94
C GLN A 88 -23.60 -6.46 4.52
N ASN A 89 -23.72 -7.12 3.36
CA ASN A 89 -25.01 -7.61 2.86
C ASN A 89 -25.09 -9.15 2.94
N LYS A 90 -25.41 -9.67 4.13
CA LYS A 90 -25.92 -11.06 4.27
C LYS A 90 -27.43 -11.18 4.11
N ASP A 91 -28.16 -10.06 4.11
CA ASP A 91 -29.61 -9.99 3.91
C ASP A 91 -29.91 -8.96 2.82
N ASP A 92 -29.72 -9.32 1.55
CA ASP A 92 -30.75 -9.11 0.54
C ASP A 92 -30.31 -9.62 -0.84
N THR A 93 -31.17 -10.48 -1.37
CA THR A 93 -31.20 -11.01 -2.72
C THR A 93 -31.27 -9.89 -3.77
N GLU A 94 -30.52 -10.11 -4.86
CA GLU A 94 -30.59 -9.45 -6.17
C GLU A 94 -29.97 -8.04 -6.38
N SER A 95 -29.02 -8.05 -7.31
CA SER A 95 -28.75 -7.01 -8.31
C SER A 95 -27.85 -5.82 -7.92
N LYS A 96 -26.62 -5.86 -8.43
CA LYS A 96 -26.19 -5.15 -9.65
C LYS A 96 -24.68 -5.29 -9.74
N SER A 97 -24.19 -5.74 -10.89
CA SER A 97 -22.78 -5.58 -11.22
C SER A 97 -22.44 -4.11 -11.05
N SER A 98 -21.65 -3.80 -10.02
CA SER A 98 -21.21 -2.44 -9.82
C SER A 98 -20.18 -2.16 -10.92
N ASN A 99 -20.67 -1.77 -12.11
CA ASN A 99 -19.93 -0.98 -13.08
C ASN A 99 -19.62 0.37 -12.42
N LYS A 100 -18.80 0.34 -11.36
CA LYS A 100 -18.28 1.52 -10.69
C LYS A 100 -17.35 2.16 -11.69
N TYR A 101 -17.60 3.43 -11.96
CA TYR A 101 -16.84 4.26 -12.88
C TYR A 101 -15.37 4.28 -12.44
N LEU A 102 -14.57 3.31 -12.89
CA LEU A 102 -13.13 3.44 -12.82
C LEU A 102 -12.78 4.65 -13.65
N TYR A 103 -12.29 5.69 -12.99
CA TYR A 103 -11.81 6.89 -13.64
C TYR A 103 -10.72 6.50 -14.66
N LYS A 104 -11.05 6.62 -15.95
CA LYS A 104 -10.19 6.22 -17.08
C LYS A 104 -9.88 7.47 -17.92
N PRO A 105 -8.98 8.35 -17.45
CA PRO A 105 -8.73 9.66 -18.05
C PRO A 105 -8.32 9.60 -19.53
N PHE A 106 -7.62 8.52 -19.90
CA PHE A 106 -7.12 8.31 -21.25
C PHE A 106 -8.12 7.59 -22.17
N GLY A 107 -9.14 6.91 -21.63
CA GLY A 107 -10.11 6.16 -22.43
C GLY A 107 -9.45 5.30 -23.52
N VAL A 108 -9.81 5.53 -24.78
CA VAL A 108 -9.25 4.83 -25.97
C VAL A 108 -7.80 5.24 -26.28
N PHE A 109 -7.37 6.41 -25.81
CA PHE A 109 -6.00 6.92 -25.97
C PHE A 109 -5.01 6.37 -24.92
N GLU A 110 -5.41 5.34 -24.17
CA GLU A 110 -4.55 4.70 -23.19
C GLU A 110 -3.39 3.96 -23.85
N ASN A 111 -2.19 4.53 -23.75
CA ASN A 111 -0.98 3.93 -24.27
C ASN A 111 -0.31 2.95 -23.29
N ILE A 112 0.79 2.33 -23.73
CA ILE A 112 1.54 1.36 -22.93
C ILE A 112 2.15 1.96 -21.66
N TYR A 113 2.59 3.21 -21.69
CA TYR A 113 3.17 3.87 -20.51
C TYR A 113 2.13 4.11 -19.42
N VAL A 114 0.89 4.47 -19.77
CA VAL A 114 -0.23 4.58 -18.82
C VAL A 114 -0.53 3.22 -18.19
N LYS A 115 -0.60 2.16 -18.99
CA LYS A 115 -0.84 0.79 -18.50
C LYS A 115 0.26 0.32 -17.56
N ASN A 116 1.52 0.60 -17.91
CA ASN A 116 2.67 0.23 -17.08
C ASN A 116 2.70 1.03 -15.77
N ALA A 117 2.40 2.34 -15.82
CA ALA A 117 2.29 3.16 -14.62
C ALA A 117 1.20 2.64 -13.68
N ARG A 118 0.02 2.26 -14.19
CA ARG A 118 -1.03 1.63 -13.36
C ARG A 118 -0.54 0.33 -12.72
N LYS A 119 0.07 -0.56 -13.51
CA LYS A 119 0.65 -1.81 -12.99
C LYS A 119 1.68 -1.58 -11.89
N SER A 120 2.52 -0.56 -12.00
CA SER A 120 3.47 -0.22 -10.93
C SER A 120 2.76 0.16 -9.63
N ILE A 121 1.66 0.91 -9.70
CA ILE A 121 0.84 1.23 -8.52
C ILE A 121 0.17 -0.02 -7.97
N ASP A 122 -0.43 -0.86 -8.83
CA ASP A 122 -1.07 -2.11 -8.43
C ASP A 122 -0.09 -3.06 -7.71
N GLN A 123 1.20 -3.04 -8.12
CA GLN A 123 2.26 -3.82 -7.48
C GLN A 123 2.75 -3.22 -6.17
N VAL A 124 2.84 -1.90 -6.05
CA VAL A 124 3.38 -1.22 -4.86
C VAL A 124 2.39 -1.23 -3.70
N ILE A 125 1.09 -1.12 -3.98
CA ILE A 125 0.06 -0.99 -2.94
C ILE A 125 0.10 -2.16 -1.93
N PRO A 126 0.15 -3.45 -2.34
CA PRO A 126 0.32 -4.56 -1.41
C PRO A 126 1.60 -4.47 -0.57
N ILE A 127 2.73 -4.11 -1.20
CA ILE A 127 4.01 -3.97 -0.51
C ILE A 127 3.96 -2.85 0.53
N LEU A 128 3.21 -1.78 0.29
CA LEU A 128 2.99 -0.72 1.27
C LEU A 128 2.18 -1.19 2.48
N CYS A 129 1.20 -2.08 2.30
CA CYS A 129 0.50 -2.72 3.42
C CYS A 129 1.44 -3.61 4.24
N ASP A 130 2.30 -4.40 3.58
CA ASP A 130 3.30 -5.22 4.25
C ASP A 130 4.29 -4.34 5.05
N LEU A 131 4.77 -3.25 4.45
CA LEU A 131 5.65 -2.28 5.10
C LEU A 131 4.98 -1.60 6.30
N ALA A 132 3.70 -1.25 6.19
CA ALA A 132 2.94 -0.65 7.29
C ALA A 132 2.79 -1.63 8.46
N SER A 133 2.47 -2.89 8.16
CA SER A 133 2.36 -3.96 9.17
C SER A 133 3.70 -4.19 9.87
N LEU A 134 4.77 -4.31 9.09
CA LEU A 134 6.11 -4.51 9.62
C LEU A 134 6.62 -3.29 10.41
N ARG A 135 6.20 -2.08 10.03
CA ARG A 135 6.48 -0.88 10.82
C ARG A 135 5.77 -0.92 12.17
N GLY A 136 4.54 -1.42 12.23
CA GLY A 136 3.82 -1.68 13.47
C GLY A 136 4.57 -2.67 14.38
N GLU A 137 5.00 -3.81 13.82
CA GLU A 137 5.81 -4.80 14.55
C GLU A 137 7.12 -4.21 15.08
N LEU A 138 7.81 -3.40 14.28
CA LEU A 138 9.05 -2.74 14.69
C LEU A 138 8.85 -1.74 15.83
N LEU A 139 7.72 -1.03 15.86
CA LEU A 139 7.41 -0.11 16.95
C LEU A 139 7.19 -0.87 18.26
N ALA A 140 6.43 -1.97 18.23
CA ALA A 140 6.26 -2.85 19.39
C ALA A 140 7.59 -3.43 19.89
N LEU A 141 8.45 -3.89 18.97
CA LEU A 141 9.79 -4.38 19.31
C LEU A 141 10.72 -3.28 19.84
N ASP A 142 10.60 -2.04 19.35
CA ASP A 142 11.35 -0.90 19.87
C ASP A 142 10.96 -0.62 21.33
N GLU A 143 9.66 -0.66 21.65
CA GLU A 143 9.16 -0.52 23.03
C GLU A 143 9.69 -1.63 23.95
N GLU A 144 9.56 -2.90 23.53
CA GLU A 144 10.11 -4.05 24.25
C GLU A 144 11.61 -3.91 24.49
N TYR A 145 12.36 -3.50 23.47
CA TYR A 145 13.81 -3.32 23.55
C TYR A 145 14.20 -2.24 24.56
N PHE A 146 13.52 -1.09 24.57
CA PHE A 146 13.86 -0.01 25.50
C PHE A 146 13.50 -0.38 26.94
N ALA A 147 12.36 -1.04 27.18
CA ALA A 147 12.02 -1.56 28.50
C ALA A 147 13.03 -2.62 28.99
N ALA A 148 13.45 -3.49 28.08
CA ALA A 148 14.47 -4.51 28.34
C ALA A 148 15.84 -3.90 28.67
N ARG A 149 16.25 -2.86 27.96
CA ARG A 149 17.51 -2.14 28.19
C ARG A 149 17.54 -1.47 29.56
N ASP A 150 16.44 -0.84 29.95
CA ASP A 150 16.36 -0.08 31.20
C ASP A 150 16.30 -1.01 32.44
N THR A 151 15.94 -2.28 32.24
CA THR A 151 15.92 -3.33 33.27
C THR A 151 17.11 -4.29 33.18
N LEU A 152 18.08 -4.01 32.32
CA LEU A 152 19.30 -4.79 32.17
C LEU A 152 20.26 -4.43 33.30
N GLU A 153 20.46 -5.36 34.24
CA GLU A 153 21.47 -5.21 35.27
C GLU A 153 22.80 -5.75 34.72
N PHE A 154 23.81 -4.88 34.64
CA PHE A 154 25.18 -5.30 34.36
C PHE A 154 25.77 -5.89 35.64
N CYS A 155 25.70 -7.21 35.79
CA CYS A 155 26.47 -7.95 36.80
C CYS A 155 27.96 -7.98 36.44
#